data_AF-A0A2L0HJ13-F1
#
_entry.id   AF-A0A2L0HJ13-F1
#
_cell.length_a   1.000
_cell.length_b   1.000
_cell.length_c   1.000
_cell.angle_alpha   90.00
_cell.angle_beta   90.00
_cell.angle_gamma   90.00
#
_symmetry.space_group_name_H-M   'P 1'
#
loop_
_entity.id
_entity.type
_entity.pdbx_description
1 polymer ?
#
loop_
_entity_poly.entity_id
_entity_poly.type
_entity_poly.pdbx_seq_one_letter_code
_entity_poly.pdbx_strand_id
1 'polypeptide(L)'
;MRYIKYSLFLVSTMLISGCAELSAINDKVGDWAGQMNQTLYGSKDGSVEQHNGRQVYTKTRNGKYVYQDSGTLQLKRNIDDVFLKVRREFGFRPTNADSDSRKVYHTVQGTFYHVSGYFESDVDTDGVHLGENYLEVIIEKGSKNQVNVEWKATGSARWLDSAKQRLLNTLK
;
A
#
# COMPACT_ATOMS: atom_id res chain seq x y z
N MET A 1 -24.91 -20.66 -54.86
CA MET A 1 -23.87 -20.22 -53.88
C MET A 1 -24.03 -18.73 -53.63
N ARG A 2 -24.77 -18.31 -52.60
CA ARG A 2 -25.10 -16.88 -52.42
C ARG A 2 -25.34 -16.47 -50.96
N TYR A 3 -24.56 -16.98 -50.01
CA TYR A 3 -24.73 -16.64 -48.58
C TYR A 3 -23.42 -16.35 -47.81
N ILE A 4 -22.27 -16.26 -48.49
CA ILE A 4 -20.96 -16.14 -47.81
C ILE A 4 -20.56 -14.68 -47.50
N LYS A 5 -21.32 -13.67 -47.96
CA LYS A 5 -20.87 -12.26 -47.87
C LYS A 5 -21.39 -11.46 -46.67
N TYR A 6 -22.30 -12.00 -45.85
CA TYR A 6 -22.89 -11.25 -44.72
C TYR A 6 -22.41 -11.68 -43.34
N SER A 7 -21.58 -12.73 -43.23
CA SER A 7 -21.14 -13.24 -41.92
C SER A 7 -19.96 -12.46 -41.31
N LEU A 8 -19.29 -11.57 -42.05
CA LEU A 8 -18.09 -10.88 -41.56
C LEU A 8 -18.36 -9.52 -40.88
N PHE A 9 -19.60 -9.02 -40.94
CA PHE A 9 -19.92 -7.66 -40.44
C PHE A 9 -20.50 -7.64 -39.02
N LEU A 10 -20.84 -8.81 -38.46
CA LEU A 10 -21.50 -8.92 -37.14
C LEU A 10 -20.55 -9.13 -35.96
N VAL A 11 -19.23 -9.20 -36.19
CA VAL A 11 -18.21 -9.40 -35.14
C VAL A 11 -17.52 -8.09 -34.73
N SER A 12 -17.69 -6.99 -35.48
CA SER A 12 -16.94 -5.74 -35.24
C SER A 12 -17.57 -4.78 -34.22
N THR A 13 -18.76 -5.06 -33.68
CA THR A 13 -19.44 -4.15 -32.73
C THR A 13 -19.23 -4.49 -31.25
N MET A 14 -18.58 -5.60 -30.91
CA MET A 14 -18.28 -5.96 -29.51
C MET A 14 -16.92 -5.48 -28.99
N LEU A 15 -16.10 -4.81 -29.81
CA LEU A 15 -14.76 -4.34 -29.40
C LEU A 15 -14.72 -2.90 -28.89
N ILE A 16 -15.85 -2.17 -28.89
CA ILE A 16 -15.89 -0.73 -28.54
C ILE A 16 -16.22 -0.52 -27.06
N SER A 17 -16.68 -1.53 -26.32
CA SER A 17 -16.93 -1.41 -24.87
C SER A 17 -15.66 -1.44 -24.01
N GLY A 18 -14.49 -1.76 -24.57
CA GLY A 18 -13.24 -1.90 -23.82
C GLY A 18 -12.54 -0.59 -23.39
N CYS A 19 -12.96 0.57 -23.90
CA CYS A 19 -12.27 1.85 -23.61
C CYS A 19 -12.88 2.62 -22.43
N ALA A 20 -14.18 2.49 -22.19
CA ALA A 20 -14.85 3.15 -21.07
C ALA A 20 -14.47 2.52 -19.72
N GLU A 21 -14.30 1.19 -19.69
CA GLU A 21 -13.88 0.47 -18.49
C GLU A 21 -12.42 0.78 -18.13
N LEU A 22 -11.52 0.92 -19.11
CA LEU A 22 -10.12 1.27 -18.87
C LEU A 22 -9.98 2.72 -18.33
N SER A 23 -10.79 3.65 -18.84
CA SER A 23 -10.82 5.04 -18.34
C SER A 23 -11.34 5.09 -16.90
N ALA A 24 -12.44 4.40 -16.61
CA ALA A 24 -13.01 4.37 -15.26
C ALA A 24 -12.08 3.72 -14.22
N ILE A 25 -11.24 2.76 -14.62
CA ILE A 25 -10.17 2.21 -13.77
C ILE A 25 -9.09 3.27 -13.51
N ASN A 26 -8.67 3.99 -14.55
CA ASN A 26 -7.69 5.07 -14.41
C ASN A 26 -8.20 6.20 -13.50
N ASP A 27 -9.48 6.55 -13.59
CA ASP A 27 -10.08 7.61 -12.77
C ASP A 27 -10.09 7.19 -11.28
N LYS A 28 -10.45 5.93 -10.97
CA LYS A 28 -10.39 5.40 -9.60
C LYS A 28 -8.96 5.34 -9.04
N VAL A 29 -8.00 4.94 -9.87
CA VAL A 29 -6.58 4.91 -9.47
C VAL A 29 -6.06 6.34 -9.26
N GLY A 30 -6.45 7.29 -10.11
CA GLY A 30 -6.10 8.70 -9.98
C GLY A 30 -6.65 9.36 -8.71
N ASP A 31 -7.92 9.10 -8.39
CA ASP A 31 -8.56 9.61 -7.17
C ASP A 31 -7.90 9.03 -5.91
N TRP A 32 -7.53 7.74 -5.92
CA TRP A 32 -6.79 7.11 -4.82
C TRP A 32 -5.37 7.65 -4.71
N ALA A 33 -4.62 7.74 -5.81
CA ALA A 33 -3.30 8.35 -5.82
C ALA A 33 -3.35 9.80 -5.30
N GLY A 34 -4.40 10.55 -5.63
CA GLY A 34 -4.63 11.91 -5.14
C GLY A 34 -4.90 11.99 -3.63
N GLN A 35 -5.78 11.15 -3.09
CA GLN A 35 -6.07 11.10 -1.64
C GLN A 35 -4.89 10.53 -0.83
N MET A 36 -4.12 9.63 -1.43
CA MET A 36 -2.99 8.97 -0.78
C MET A 36 -1.73 9.84 -0.77
N ASN A 37 -1.51 10.66 -1.82
CA ASN A 37 -0.50 11.71 -1.77
C ASN A 37 -0.72 12.64 -0.55
N GLN A 38 -1.98 12.97 -0.24
CA GLN A 38 -2.32 13.80 0.93
C GLN A 38 -2.16 13.08 2.27
N THR A 39 -2.26 11.75 2.32
CA THR A 39 -2.17 10.96 3.58
C THR A 39 -0.72 10.54 3.89
N LEU A 40 0.07 10.23 2.86
CA LEU A 40 1.48 9.88 2.98
C LEU A 40 2.37 11.11 3.10
N TYR A 41 2.19 12.10 2.21
CA TYR A 41 2.96 13.36 2.17
C TYR A 41 2.30 14.50 2.94
N GLY A 42 1.13 14.30 3.57
CA GLY A 42 0.48 15.28 4.44
C GLY A 42 1.22 15.61 5.74
N SER A 43 2.51 15.26 5.84
CA SER A 43 3.38 15.80 6.88
C SER A 43 3.69 17.24 6.51
N LYS A 44 3.05 18.17 7.23
CA LYS A 44 3.30 19.61 7.19
C LYS A 44 4.78 19.91 7.02
N ASP A 45 5.06 20.77 6.04
CA ASP A 45 6.35 21.38 5.73
C ASP A 45 6.80 22.26 6.92
N GLY A 46 7.29 21.60 7.96
CA GLY A 46 7.78 22.17 9.21
C GLY A 46 8.96 21.35 9.71
N SER A 47 9.80 21.94 10.57
CA SER A 47 10.98 21.27 11.12
C SER A 47 10.63 19.89 11.69
N VAL A 48 11.06 18.85 10.99
CA VAL A 48 10.89 17.45 11.38
C VAL A 48 11.72 17.22 12.63
N GLU A 49 11.05 16.98 13.77
CA GLU A 49 11.73 16.59 14.99
C GLU A 49 12.44 15.26 14.77
N GLN A 50 13.73 15.22 15.09
CA GLN A 50 14.52 13.99 15.04
C GLN A 50 15.00 13.63 16.44
N HIS A 51 14.98 12.33 16.74
CA HIS A 51 15.55 11.78 17.95
C HIS A 51 16.37 10.55 17.59
N ASN A 52 17.65 10.54 17.96
CA ASN A 52 18.62 9.49 17.61
C ASN A 52 18.66 9.15 16.10
N GLY A 53 18.60 10.19 15.26
CA GLY A 53 18.64 10.04 13.79
C GLY A 53 17.37 9.47 13.16
N ARG A 54 16.26 9.40 13.91
CA ARG A 54 14.95 8.95 13.41
C ARG A 54 13.94 10.10 13.46
N GLN A 55 13.05 10.17 12.48
CA GLN A 55 11.93 11.10 12.48
C GLN A 55 10.96 10.74 13.61
N VAL A 56 10.65 11.72 14.45
CA VAL A 56 9.62 11.61 15.49
C VAL A 56 8.25 11.81 14.83
N TYR A 57 7.36 10.86 15.04
CA TYR A 57 5.95 10.95 14.67
C TYR A 57 5.14 11.68 15.73
N THR A 58 5.30 11.26 16.99
CA THR A 58 4.67 11.92 18.14
C THR A 58 5.42 11.60 19.42
N LYS A 59 5.23 12.42 20.45
CA LYS A 59 5.70 12.17 21.81
C LYS A 59 4.49 11.76 22.65
N THR A 60 4.55 10.57 23.23
CA THR A 60 3.52 10.07 24.15
C THR A 60 3.44 10.94 25.41
N ARG A 61 2.31 10.88 26.12
CA ARG A 61 2.11 11.59 27.40
C ARG A 61 3.19 11.27 28.45
N ASN A 62 3.81 10.10 28.36
CA ASN A 62 4.85 9.62 29.26
C ASN A 62 6.27 10.01 28.80
N GLY A 63 6.37 10.91 27.80
CA GLY A 63 7.65 11.42 27.31
C GLY A 63 8.41 10.48 26.36
N LYS A 64 7.82 9.33 26.00
CA LYS A 64 8.41 8.37 25.05
C LYS A 64 8.13 8.79 23.62
N TYR A 65 9.07 8.54 22.72
CA TYR A 65 8.98 8.88 21.29
C TYR A 65 8.39 7.73 20.48
N VAL A 66 7.40 8.06 19.65
CA VAL A 66 6.93 7.23 18.54
C VAL A 66 7.58 7.78 17.28
N TYR A 67 8.11 6.90 16.45
CA TYR A 67 8.87 7.26 15.27
C TYR A 67 8.08 6.97 14.00
N GLN A 68 8.57 7.53 12.89
CA GLN A 68 8.13 7.23 11.55
C GLN A 68 9.34 6.86 10.68
N ASP A 69 9.16 5.91 9.78
CA ASP A 69 10.06 5.64 8.65
C ASP A 69 9.23 5.41 7.39
N SER A 70 9.81 5.73 6.24
CA SER A 70 9.17 5.52 4.93
C SER A 70 10.22 5.22 3.87
N GLY A 71 9.77 4.68 2.75
CA GLY A 71 10.65 4.43 1.62
C GLY A 71 9.93 4.01 0.37
N THR A 72 10.67 4.07 -0.74
CA THR A 72 10.21 3.64 -2.05
C THR A 72 11.18 2.64 -2.65
N LEU A 73 10.65 1.71 -3.46
CA LEU A 73 11.42 0.69 -4.15
C LEU A 73 10.78 0.39 -5.51
N GLN A 74 11.62 0.17 -6.53
CA GLN A 74 11.16 -0.36 -7.82
C GLN A 74 11.62 -1.80 -7.99
N LEU A 75 10.70 -2.66 -8.40
CA LEU A 75 10.91 -4.09 -8.58
C LEU A 75 10.61 -4.51 -10.02
N LYS A 76 11.38 -5.44 -10.57
CA LYS A 76 11.07 -6.09 -11.86
C LYS A 76 10.37 -7.43 -11.60
N ARG A 77 9.11 -7.36 -11.18
CA ARG A 77 8.31 -8.53 -10.74
C ARG A 77 6.86 -8.39 -11.23
N ASN A 78 6.10 -9.47 -11.13
CA ASN A 78 4.64 -9.40 -11.28
C ASN A 78 4.04 -8.70 -10.03
N ILE A 79 3.09 -7.79 -10.24
CA ILE A 79 2.47 -7.00 -9.17
C ILE A 79 1.66 -7.85 -8.20
N ASP A 80 0.92 -8.84 -8.69
CA ASP A 80 0.06 -9.72 -7.89
C ASP A 80 0.92 -10.59 -6.97
N ASP A 81 2.07 -11.06 -7.45
CA ASP A 81 3.03 -11.81 -6.64
C ASP A 81 3.59 -10.95 -5.49
N VAL A 82 3.96 -9.70 -5.79
CA VAL A 82 4.44 -8.74 -4.78
C VAL A 82 3.37 -8.51 -3.73
N PHE A 83 2.14 -8.25 -4.15
CA PHE A 83 0.99 -8.09 -3.26
C PHE A 83 0.76 -9.33 -2.39
N LEU A 84 0.68 -10.52 -2.98
CA LEU A 84 0.40 -11.74 -2.23
C LEU A 84 1.46 -12.03 -1.18
N LYS A 85 2.74 -11.76 -1.49
CA LYS A 85 3.84 -11.90 -0.54
C LYS A 85 3.69 -10.92 0.64
N VAL A 86 3.50 -9.63 0.36
CA VAL A 86 3.31 -8.60 1.41
C VAL A 86 2.07 -8.89 2.26
N ARG A 87 0.95 -9.24 1.62
CA ARG A 87 -0.30 -9.62 2.30
C ARG A 87 -0.08 -10.76 3.29
N ARG A 88 0.60 -11.82 2.86
CA ARG A 88 0.87 -13.01 3.69
C ARG A 88 1.82 -12.69 4.84
N GLU A 89 2.89 -11.95 4.57
CA GLU A 89 3.89 -11.58 5.58
C GLU A 89 3.26 -10.81 6.75
N PHE A 90 2.40 -9.84 6.44
CA PHE A 90 1.86 -8.91 7.44
C PHE A 90 0.45 -9.26 7.92
N GLY A 91 -0.20 -10.25 7.29
CA GLY A 91 -1.51 -10.75 7.68
C GLY A 91 -2.67 -9.82 7.31
N PHE A 92 -2.55 -9.07 6.21
CA PHE A 92 -3.62 -8.19 5.73
C PHE A 92 -4.79 -9.01 5.17
N ARG A 93 -6.02 -8.58 5.49
CA ARG A 93 -7.28 -9.22 5.08
C ARG A 93 -8.08 -8.27 4.18
N PRO A 94 -9.02 -8.76 3.35
CA PRO A 94 -9.82 -7.84 2.55
C PRO A 94 -10.70 -6.99 3.48
N THR A 95 -11.01 -5.76 3.10
CA THR A 95 -11.81 -4.83 3.92
C THR A 95 -13.21 -5.36 4.26
N ASN A 96 -13.72 -6.32 3.50
CA ASN A 96 -15.01 -6.98 3.74
C ASN A 96 -14.92 -8.24 4.62
N ALA A 97 -13.73 -8.59 5.13
CA ALA A 97 -13.54 -9.83 5.89
C ALA A 97 -14.23 -9.80 7.25
N ASP A 98 -14.16 -8.67 7.97
CA ASP A 98 -14.75 -8.46 9.30
C ASP A 98 -14.74 -6.95 9.61
N SER A 99 -15.77 -6.43 10.30
CA SER A 99 -15.84 -5.01 10.73
C SER A 99 -14.70 -4.57 11.64
N ASP A 100 -14.05 -5.53 12.30
CA ASP A 100 -13.01 -5.30 13.31
C ASP A 100 -11.60 -5.59 12.78
N SER A 101 -11.46 -5.85 11.48
CA SER A 101 -10.17 -6.14 10.89
C SER A 101 -9.27 -4.90 10.93
N ARG A 102 -8.30 -4.91 11.85
CA ARG A 102 -7.31 -3.82 12.02
C ARG A 102 -6.27 -3.75 10.90
N LYS A 103 -6.24 -4.75 10.01
CA LYS A 103 -5.28 -4.94 8.92
C LYS A 103 -6.03 -5.30 7.65
N VAL A 104 -6.15 -4.31 6.76
CA VAL A 104 -7.02 -4.39 5.59
C VAL A 104 -6.23 -4.22 4.29
N TYR A 105 -6.89 -4.54 3.17
CA TYR A 105 -6.41 -4.17 1.86
C TYR A 105 -7.52 -3.73 0.91
N HIS A 106 -7.18 -2.78 0.05
CA HIS A 106 -7.96 -2.32 -1.10
C HIS A 106 -7.19 -2.64 -2.37
N THR A 107 -7.89 -2.99 -3.45
CA THR A 107 -7.24 -3.45 -4.68
C THR A 107 -8.00 -3.05 -5.94
N VAL A 108 -7.23 -2.69 -6.97
CA VAL A 108 -7.60 -2.86 -8.37
C VAL A 108 -6.66 -3.93 -8.93
N GLN A 109 -7.16 -5.16 -9.10
CA GLN A 109 -6.33 -6.31 -9.45
C GLN A 109 -5.48 -6.04 -10.70
N GLY A 110 -4.20 -6.43 -10.64
CA GLY A 110 -3.24 -6.24 -11.72
C GLY A 110 -2.73 -4.81 -11.93
N THR A 111 -3.21 -3.84 -11.16
CA THR A 111 -2.87 -2.41 -11.31
C THR A 111 -2.40 -1.77 -10.02
N PHE A 112 -3.12 -2.02 -8.92
CA PHE A 112 -2.94 -1.29 -7.68
C PHE A 112 -3.36 -2.13 -6.48
N TYR A 113 -2.53 -2.12 -5.43
CA TYR A 113 -2.84 -2.69 -4.14
C TYR A 113 -2.41 -1.74 -3.03
N HIS A 114 -3.31 -1.48 -2.10
CA HIS A 114 -3.03 -0.72 -0.88
C HIS A 114 -3.36 -1.62 0.30
N VAL A 115 -2.34 -1.93 1.10
CA VAL A 115 -2.49 -2.65 2.36
C VAL A 115 -2.14 -1.72 3.51
N SER A 116 -2.95 -1.71 4.56
CA SER A 116 -2.70 -0.86 5.73
C SER A 116 -3.31 -1.44 6.99
N GLY A 117 -2.69 -1.13 8.13
CA GLY A 117 -3.22 -1.59 9.39
C GLY A 117 -2.35 -1.38 10.61
N TYR A 118 -3.00 -1.59 11.75
CA TYR A 118 -2.38 -1.53 13.06
C TYR A 118 -1.90 -2.90 13.53
N PHE A 119 -0.80 -2.87 14.26
CA PHE A 119 -0.10 -4.00 14.85
C PHE A 119 -0.03 -3.80 16.36
N GLU A 120 0.26 -4.88 17.08
CA GLU A 120 0.40 -4.85 18.53
C GLU A 120 1.43 -3.80 18.95
N SER A 121 1.06 -2.97 19.92
CA SER A 121 1.91 -1.93 20.47
C SER A 121 3.11 -2.53 21.19
N ASP A 122 4.27 -1.93 21.01
CA ASP A 122 5.39 -2.25 21.87
C ASP A 122 5.16 -1.73 23.28
N VAL A 123 5.69 -2.48 24.25
CA VAL A 123 5.69 -2.13 25.66
C VAL A 123 7.15 -1.91 26.06
N ASP A 124 7.45 -0.83 26.77
CA ASP A 124 8.79 -0.60 27.29
C ASP A 124 9.08 -1.47 28.52
N THR A 125 10.30 -1.37 29.04
CA THR A 125 10.77 -2.14 30.20
C THR A 125 9.91 -1.92 31.45
N ASP A 126 9.20 -0.80 31.53
CA ASP A 126 8.36 -0.41 32.67
C ASP A 126 6.89 -0.80 32.48
N GLY A 127 6.55 -1.52 31.39
CA GLY A 127 5.18 -1.92 31.11
C GLY A 127 4.34 -0.85 30.39
N VAL A 128 4.97 0.23 29.90
CA VAL A 128 4.25 1.34 29.27
C VAL A 128 4.10 1.11 27.76
N HIS A 129 2.85 1.19 27.27
CA HIS A 129 2.56 1.13 25.84
C HIS A 129 3.15 2.33 25.09
N LEU A 130 3.92 2.04 24.05
CA LEU A 130 4.63 3.02 23.21
C LEU A 130 3.79 3.51 22.01
N GLY A 131 2.47 3.40 22.10
CA GLY A 131 1.56 3.66 20.99
C GLY A 131 1.42 2.48 20.03
N GLU A 132 0.36 2.50 19.24
CA GLU A 132 0.08 1.43 18.29
C GLU A 132 1.06 1.47 17.11
N ASN A 133 1.53 0.29 16.73
CA ASN A 133 2.39 0.12 15.58
C ASN A 133 1.52 0.15 14.32
N TYR A 134 1.96 0.84 13.26
CA TYR A 134 1.22 0.94 12.01
C TYR A 134 2.14 0.68 10.82
N LEU A 135 1.58 0.06 9.78
CA LEU A 135 2.23 -0.14 8.49
C LEU A 135 1.22 0.10 7.38
N GLU A 136 1.66 0.85 6.38
CA GLU A 136 1.00 1.05 5.11
C GLU A 136 1.99 0.70 3.99
N VAL A 137 1.51 -0.07 3.00
CA VAL A 137 2.28 -0.41 1.81
C VAL A 137 1.38 -0.24 0.59
N ILE A 138 1.87 0.53 -0.37
CA ILE A 138 1.25 0.75 -1.67
C ILE A 138 2.09 0.02 -2.71
N ILE A 139 1.42 -0.71 -3.58
CA ILE A 139 2.03 -1.49 -4.64
C ILE A 139 1.32 -1.11 -5.94
N GLU A 140 2.03 -0.42 -6.82
CA GLU A 140 1.49 0.11 -8.06
C GLU A 140 2.21 -0.48 -9.26
N LYS A 141 1.46 -0.67 -10.35
CA LYS A 141 2.04 -1.07 -11.62
C LYS A 141 2.89 0.07 -12.18
N GLY A 142 4.19 -0.20 -12.32
CA GLY A 142 5.13 0.69 -12.99
C GLY A 142 5.16 0.49 -14.51
N SER A 143 6.13 1.12 -15.16
CA SER A 143 6.34 0.95 -16.60
C SER A 143 6.93 -0.43 -16.93
N LYS A 144 6.46 -1.10 -17.99
CA LYS A 144 7.02 -2.37 -18.54
C LYS A 144 7.56 -3.37 -17.50
N ASN A 145 6.69 -4.22 -16.94
CA ASN A 145 7.03 -5.26 -15.95
C ASN A 145 7.73 -4.74 -14.68
N GLN A 146 7.61 -3.44 -14.39
CA GLN A 146 8.03 -2.87 -13.12
C GLN A 146 6.86 -2.72 -12.17
N VAL A 147 7.18 -2.75 -10.89
CA VAL A 147 6.26 -2.50 -9.77
C VAL A 147 6.91 -1.45 -8.88
N ASN A 148 6.16 -0.40 -8.57
CA ASN A 148 6.57 0.60 -7.60
C ASN A 148 5.97 0.21 -6.25
N VAL A 149 6.81 0.14 -5.23
CA VAL A 149 6.38 -0.11 -3.85
C VAL A 149 6.74 1.11 -3.02
N GLU A 150 5.74 1.69 -2.37
CA GLU A 150 5.91 2.74 -1.38
C GLU A 150 5.43 2.21 -0.04
N TRP A 151 6.12 2.57 1.04
CA TRP A 151 5.71 2.16 2.38
C TRP A 151 5.96 3.25 3.40
N LYS A 152 5.14 3.23 4.45
CA LYS A 152 5.25 4.09 5.62
C LYS A 152 4.92 3.25 6.85
N ALA A 153 5.73 3.40 7.89
CA ALA A 153 5.50 2.75 9.16
C ALA A 153 5.63 3.76 10.29
N THR A 154 4.80 3.61 11.32
CA THR A 154 4.94 4.33 12.59
C THR A 154 4.95 3.36 13.76
N GLY A 155 5.64 3.73 14.83
CA GLY A 155 5.72 2.89 16.03
C GLY A 155 7.05 3.03 16.76
N SER A 156 7.39 2.00 17.55
CA SER A 156 8.69 1.97 18.25
C SER A 156 9.86 1.81 17.28
N ALA A 157 11.06 2.16 17.72
CA ALA A 157 12.29 1.94 16.95
C ALA A 157 12.47 0.45 16.55
N ARG A 158 12.20 -0.46 17.49
CA ARG A 158 12.28 -1.91 17.27
C ARG A 158 11.28 -2.37 16.21
N TRP A 159 10.06 -1.87 16.28
CA TRP A 159 9.02 -2.16 15.30
C TRP A 159 9.43 -1.69 13.91
N LEU A 160 9.89 -0.45 13.77
CA LEU A 160 10.29 0.09 12.47
C LEU A 160 11.40 -0.74 11.81
N ASP A 161 12.43 -1.11 12.59
CA ASP A 161 13.54 -1.91 12.07
C ASP A 161 13.06 -3.29 11.62
N SER A 162 12.19 -3.93 12.42
CA SER A 162 11.59 -5.22 12.10
C SER A 162 10.70 -5.13 10.86
N ALA A 163 9.76 -4.18 10.81
CA ALA A 163 8.83 -4.00 9.71
C ALA A 163 9.57 -3.74 8.39
N LYS A 164 10.58 -2.86 8.41
CA LYS A 164 11.43 -2.57 7.26
C LYS A 164 12.18 -3.81 6.79
N GLN A 165 12.84 -4.54 7.69
CA GLN A 165 13.58 -5.75 7.33
C GLN A 165 12.68 -6.84 6.76
N ARG A 166 11.52 -7.07 7.38
CA ARG A 166 10.52 -8.04 6.92
C ARG A 166 9.99 -7.68 5.54
N LEU A 167 9.66 -6.40 5.31
CA LEU A 167 9.22 -5.91 4.01
C LEU A 167 10.32 -6.09 2.96
N LEU A 168 11.54 -5.61 3.21
CA LEU A 168 12.64 -5.74 2.26
C LEU A 168 12.97 -7.19 1.94
N ASN A 169 12.91 -8.11 2.91
CA ASN A 169 13.12 -9.53 2.67
C ASN A 169 11.99 -10.16 1.85
N THR A 170 10.76 -9.70 2.04
CA THR A 170 9.59 -10.12 1.26
C THR A 170 9.69 -9.70 -0.22
N LEU A 171 10.31 -8.54 -0.47
CA LEU A 171 10.41 -7.92 -1.79
C LEU A 171 11.64 -8.36 -2.62
N LYS A 172 12.58 -9.10 -2.02
CA LYS A 172 13.68 -9.77 -2.74
C LYS A 172 13.14 -10.92 -3.62
#